data_AF-A0A957FPQ8-F1
#
_entry.id   AF-A0A957FPQ8-F1
#
_cell.length_a   1.000
_cell.length_b   1.000
_cell.length_c   1.000
_cell.angle_alpha   90.00
_cell.angle_beta   90.00
_cell.angle_gamma   90.00
#
_symmetry.space_group_name_H-M   'P 1'
#
loop_
_entity.id
_entity.type
_entity.pdbx_description
1 polymer ?
#
loop_
_entity_poly.entity_id
_entity_poly.type
_entity_poly.pdbx_seq_one_letter_code
_entity_poly.pdbx_strand_id
1 'polypeptide(L)' 'AGATSFEASASHYTDADLTAALHTYELDPRPEVILNLDLAQAALGGASCGPPTLEKYLLQPRRFTQRFELSTVNDKW' A
#
# COMPACT_ATOMS: atom_id res chain seq x y z
N ALA A 1 1.40 19.87 15.79
CA ALA A 1 2.52 19.10 15.20
C ALA A 1 1.98 18.48 13.93
N GLY A 2 2.56 18.81 12.77
CA GLY A 2 2.05 18.32 11.48
C GLY A 2 2.22 16.81 11.39
N ALA A 3 1.17 16.10 11.00
CA ALA A 3 1.23 14.66 10.78
C ALA A 3 2.30 14.35 9.73
N THR A 4 3.17 13.38 10.01
CA THR A 4 4.06 12.80 9.00
C THR A 4 3.18 12.22 7.90
N SER A 5 3.46 12.60 6.64
CA SER A 5 2.79 12.00 5.48
C SER A 5 3.03 10.50 5.45
N PHE A 6 2.02 9.74 5.06
CA PHE A 6 2.06 8.30 4.90
C PHE A 6 1.35 7.93 3.60
N GLU A 7 1.58 6.70 3.13
CA GLU A 7 0.93 6.15 1.95
C GLU A 7 -0.22 5.23 2.38
N ALA A 8 -1.28 5.18 1.59
CA ALA A 8 -2.42 4.31 1.88
C ALA A 8 -3.03 3.73 0.61
N SER A 9 -3.58 2.52 0.73
CA SER A 9 -4.39 1.90 -0.31
C SER A 9 -5.64 1.27 0.32
N ALA A 10 -6.74 1.24 -0.44
CA ALA A 10 -7.98 0.60 -0.06
C ALA A 10 -8.51 -0.20 -1.25
N SER A 11 -8.79 -1.49 -1.04
CA SER A 11 -9.17 -2.42 -2.10
C SER A 11 -10.19 -3.44 -1.59
N HIS A 12 -10.99 -4.02 -2.48
CA HIS A 12 -11.82 -5.20 -2.18
C HIS A 12 -11.10 -6.53 -2.42
N TYR A 13 -9.78 -6.48 -2.62
CA TYR A 13 -8.93 -7.64 -2.89
C TYR A 13 -7.75 -7.66 -1.93
N THR A 14 -7.40 -8.84 -1.42
CA THR A 14 -6.16 -9.03 -0.66
C THR A 14 -4.95 -9.07 -1.59
N ASP A 15 -3.75 -8.86 -1.04
CA ASP A 15 -2.50 -9.00 -1.79
C ASP A 15 -2.36 -10.39 -2.44
N ALA A 16 -2.86 -11.44 -1.77
CA ALA A 16 -2.86 -12.80 -2.30
C ALA A 16 -3.79 -12.95 -3.51
N ASP A 17 -4.98 -12.34 -3.47
CA ASP A 17 -5.92 -12.36 -4.61
C ASP A 17 -5.29 -11.68 -5.83
N LEU A 18 -4.70 -10.49 -5.63
CA LEU A 18 -4.04 -9.72 -6.69
C LEU A 18 -2.78 -10.41 -7.24
N THR A 19 -2.03 -11.12 -6.39
CA THR A 19 -0.82 -11.85 -6.81
C THR A 19 -1.16 -13.10 -7.63
N ALA A 20 -2.27 -13.77 -7.32
CA ALA A 20 -2.67 -15.00 -7.98
C ALA A 20 -3.33 -14.78 -9.35
N ALA A 21 -4.06 -13.67 -9.53
CA ALA A 21 -4.76 -13.38 -10.76
C ALA A 21 -3.80 -13.05 -11.91
N LEU A 22 -4.00 -13.71 -13.06
CA LEU A 22 -3.31 -13.40 -14.31
C LEU A 22 -4.15 -12.46 -15.19
N HIS A 23 -5.47 -12.43 -14.98
CA HIS A 23 -6.39 -11.55 -15.68
C HIS A 23 -7.41 -10.92 -14.73
N THR A 24 -7.90 -9.73 -15.07
CA THR A 24 -8.81 -8.98 -14.19
C THR A 24 -10.14 -9.66 -13.91
N TYR A 25 -10.65 -10.50 -14.82
CA TYR A 25 -11.91 -11.22 -14.63
C TYR A 25 -11.81 -12.40 -13.65
N GLU A 26 -10.60 -12.78 -13.26
CA GLU A 26 -10.37 -13.84 -12.26
C GLU A 26 -10.53 -13.33 -10.82
N LEU A 27 -10.64 -12.00 -10.64
CA LEU A 27 -10.81 -11.36 -9.35
C LEU A 27 -12.28 -11.35 -8.92
N ASP A 28 -12.55 -11.86 -7.72
CA ASP A 28 -13.86 -11.77 -7.05
C ASP A 28 -13.78 -10.77 -5.89
N PRO A 29 -14.53 -9.64 -5.92
CA PRO A 29 -14.48 -8.64 -4.85
C PRO A 29 -15.00 -9.19 -3.53
N ARG A 30 -14.26 -8.93 -2.46
CA ARG A 30 -14.66 -9.29 -1.09
C ARG A 30 -15.66 -8.29 -0.51
N PRO A 31 -16.52 -8.72 0.43
CA PRO A 31 -17.43 -7.80 1.11
C PRO A 31 -16.69 -6.79 2.00
N GLU A 32 -15.55 -7.16 2.57
CA GLU A 32 -14.68 -6.25 3.32
C GLU A 32 -13.79 -5.36 2.43
N VAL A 33 -13.26 -4.28 3.04
CA VAL A 33 -12.20 -3.45 2.46
C VAL A 33 -10.87 -3.82 3.12
N ILE A 34 -9.86 -4.09 2.30
CA ILE A 34 -8.47 -4.28 2.70
C ILE A 34 -7.79 -2.91 2.66
N LEU A 35 -7.38 -2.42 3.83
CA LEU A 35 -6.75 -1.11 4.03
C LEU A 35 -5.29 -1.29 4.43
N ASN A 36 -4.37 -0.68 3.68
CA ASN A 36 -2.95 -0.61 4.01
C ASN A 36 -2.59 0.81 4.44
N LEU A 37 -1.79 0.94 5.51
CA LEU A 37 -1.30 2.21 6.07
C LEU A 37 0.22 2.11 6.23
N ASP A 38 0.95 2.69 5.28
CA ASP A 38 2.39 2.48 5.15
C ASP A 38 3.17 3.77 5.46
N LEU A 39 4.18 3.66 6.31
CA LEU A 39 5.16 4.75 6.47
C LEU A 39 5.90 5.01 5.16
N ALA A 40 6.21 3.94 4.42
CA ALA A 40 6.87 3.98 3.13
C ALA A 40 6.73 2.62 2.42
N GLN A 41 6.76 2.64 1.09
CA GLN A 41 6.80 1.47 0.22
C GLN A 41 7.94 1.63 -0.79
N ALA A 42 8.58 0.53 -1.20
CA ALA A 42 9.62 0.59 -2.22
C ALA A 42 9.02 1.05 -3.57
N ALA A 43 9.75 1.91 -4.29
CA ALA A 43 9.31 2.32 -5.62
C ALA A 43 9.48 1.18 -6.65
N LEU A 44 8.68 1.22 -7.72
CA LEU A 44 8.60 0.17 -8.74
C LEU A 44 9.88 0.00 -9.58
N GLY A 45 10.53 1.10 -9.96
CA GLY A 45 11.64 1.07 -10.92
C GLY A 45 11.20 0.62 -12.33
N GLY A 46 12.15 0.17 -13.14
CA GLY A 46 11.91 -0.28 -14.52
C GLY A 46 12.48 -1.67 -14.82
N ALA A 47 12.62 -2.54 -13.81
CA ALA A 47 13.35 -3.81 -13.90
C ALA A 47 12.81 -4.84 -14.91
N SER A 48 11.67 -4.57 -15.56
CA SER A 48 11.17 -5.38 -16.68
C SER A 48 11.96 -5.18 -17.97
N CYS A 49 12.46 -3.96 -18.25
CA CYS A 49 13.15 -3.60 -19.49
C CYS A 49 13.99 -2.31 -19.31
N GLY A 50 14.60 -2.13 -18.16
CA GLY A 50 15.22 -0.86 -17.78
C GLY A 50 15.96 -0.96 -16.46
N PRO A 51 16.43 0.17 -15.91
CA PRO A 51 17.16 0.17 -14.66
C PRO A 51 16.27 -0.27 -13.49
N PRO A 52 16.86 -0.90 -12.46
CA PRO A 52 16.14 -1.18 -11.23
C PRO A 52 15.77 0.12 -10.50
N THR A 53 15.02 0.00 -9.41
CA THR A 53 14.72 1.11 -8.51
C THR A 53 16.02 1.79 -8.05
N LEU A 54 16.07 3.13 -8.14
CA LEU A 54 17.23 3.90 -7.69
C LEU A 54 17.40 3.76 -6.17
N GLU A 55 18.66 3.73 -5.71
CA GLU A 55 19.03 3.52 -4.30
C GLU A 55 18.27 4.44 -3.32
N LYS A 56 18.09 5.71 -3.70
CA LYS A 56 17.37 6.72 -2.89
C LYS A 56 15.87 6.43 -2.70
N TYR A 57 15.30 5.51 -3.47
CA TYR A 57 13.90 5.09 -3.39
C TYR A 57 13.74 3.65 -2.86
N LEU A 58 14.82 3.03 -2.40
CA LEU A 58 14.79 1.73 -1.73
C LEU A 58 14.59 1.90 -0.22
N LEU A 59 13.85 0.98 0.38
CA LEU A 59 13.72 0.89 1.83
C LEU A 59 14.93 0.16 2.42
N GLN A 60 15.83 0.94 3.01
CA GLN A 60 17.01 0.39 3.67
C GLN A 60 16.63 -0.27 5.02
N PRO A 61 17.28 -1.39 5.39
CA PRO A 61 17.03 -2.08 6.65
C PRO A 61 17.54 -1.23 7.82
N ARG A 62 16.67 -0.39 8.38
CA ARG A 62 16.94 0.45 9.54
C ARG A 62 15.74 0.48 10.48
N ARG A 63 15.91 1.07 11.65
CA ARG A 63 14.81 1.29 12.59
C ARG A 63 13.90 2.41 12.07
N PHE A 64 12.60 2.13 12.06
CA PHE A 64 11.54 3.10 11.79
C PHE A 64 10.57 3.14 12.97
N THR A 65 9.86 4.24 13.13
CA THR A 65 8.77 4.38 14.11
C THR A 65 7.67 5.20 13.48
N GLN A 66 6.46 4.67 13.46
CA GLN A 66 5.27 5.32 12.92
C GLN A 66 4.10 5.06 13.88
N ARG A 67 3.22 6.04 14.02
CA ARG A 67 1.98 5.94 14.80
C ARG A 67 0.81 6.35 13.91
N PHE A 68 -0.22 5.51 13.89
CA PHE A 68 -1.51 5.83 13.32
C PHE A 68 -2.53 6.01 14.45
N GLU A 69 -3.46 6.93 14.25
CA GLU A 69 -4.60 7.11 15.13
C GLU A 69 -5.85 6.96 14.29
N LEU A 70 -6.70 5.99 14.67
CA LEU A 70 -7.93 5.70 13.96
C LEU A 70 -9.09 6.12 14.86
N SER A 71 -9.99 6.91 14.29
CA SER A 71 -11.26 7.25 14.91
C SER A 71 -12.36 7.10 13.87
N THR A 72 -13.50 6.58 14.31
CA THR A 72 -14.70 6.58 13.48
C THR A 72 -15.24 8.00 13.45
N VAL A 73 -15.48 8.53 12.25
CA VAL A 73 -16.23 9.77 12.08
C VAL A 73 -17.70 9.42 11.91
N ASN A 74 -18.54 9.91 12.84
CA ASN A 74 -20.00 9.82 12.72
C ASN A 74 -20.52 11.08 12.02
N ASP A 75 -20.03 11.32 10.81
CA ASP A 75 -20.62 12.33 9.94
C ASP A 75 -21.81 11.67 9.25
N LYS A 76 -23.02 12.06 9.66
CA LYS A 76 -24.25 11.72 8.96
C LYS A 76 -24.15 12.32 7.56
N TRP A 77 -24.06 11.48 6.53
CA TRP A 77 -24.29 11.87 5.15
C TRP A 77 -25.79 12.05 4.90
#